data_AF-U1PKH5-F1
#
_entry.id   AF-U1PKH5-F1
#
_cell.length_a   1.000
_cell.length_b   1.000
_cell.length_c   1.000
_cell.angle_alpha   90.00
_cell.angle_beta   90.00
_cell.angle_gamma   90.00
#
_symmetry.space_group_name_H-M   'P 1'
#
loop_
_entity.id
_entity.type
_entity.pdbx_description
1 polymer ?
#
loop_
_entity_poly.entity_id
_entity_poly.type
_entity_poly.pdbx_seq_one_letter_code
_entity_poly.pdbx_strand_id
1 'polypeptide(L)'
;MDRIQDGRRDIMIHGNASFEDLPIDGLSEDELKVAGAERFVPYQMSGPKIYPGDVLVGIVDGDVEFGELIYDKIDDGVLVVSLNTGEVEFISDSQFARRFYSHEIHIYDDITREAPDWDTEFKQSEIERPEISRAR
;
A
#
# COMPACT_ATOMS: atom_id res chain seq x y z
N MET A 1 5.24 -10.86 13.98
CA MET A 1 3.82 -10.54 14.10
C MET A 1 3.68 -9.62 15.29
N ASP A 2 3.21 -8.40 15.04
CA ASP A 2 3.00 -7.39 16.08
C ASP A 2 1.51 -7.11 16.21
N ARG A 3 1.03 -6.83 17.43
CA ARG A 3 -0.38 -6.51 17.68
C ARG A 3 -0.50 -5.18 18.38
N ILE A 4 -1.34 -4.30 17.83
CA ILE A 4 -1.71 -3.03 18.44
C ILE A 4 -3.16 -3.13 18.88
N GLN A 5 -3.36 -3.23 20.20
CA GLN A 5 -4.67 -3.18 20.80
C GLN A 5 -4.81 -1.88 21.60
N ASP A 6 -5.65 -0.97 21.13
CA ASP A 6 -5.91 0.30 21.81
C ASP A 6 -7.39 0.68 21.75
N GLY A 7 -8.06 0.56 22.90
CA GLY A 7 -9.48 0.80 23.05
C GLY A 7 -10.31 -0.22 22.27
N ARG A 8 -11.01 0.24 21.22
CA ARG A 8 -11.84 -0.59 20.33
C ARG A 8 -11.07 -1.14 19.12
N ARG A 9 -9.78 -0.82 19.02
CA ARG A 9 -8.96 -1.18 17.86
C ARG A 9 -8.23 -2.48 18.14
N ASP A 10 -8.29 -3.38 17.17
CA ASP A 10 -7.52 -4.62 17.15
C ASP A 10 -6.81 -4.73 15.81
N ILE A 11 -5.49 -4.49 15.83
CA ILE A 11 -4.69 -4.44 14.61
C ILE A 11 -3.55 -5.45 14.73
N MET A 12 -3.47 -6.37 13.77
CA MET A 12 -2.43 -7.39 13.65
C MET A 12 -1.54 -7.06 12.46
N ILE A 13 -0.23 -7.00 12.67
CA ILE A 13 0.76 -6.66 11.65
C ILE A 13 1.62 -7.89 11.35
N HIS A 14 1.60 -8.30 10.08
CA HIS A 14 2.28 -9.46 9.53
C HIS A 14 3.52 -9.01 8.73
N GLY A 15 4.60 -8.67 9.43
CA GLY A 15 5.82 -8.15 8.80
C GLY A 15 6.70 -9.16 8.04
N ASN A 16 6.34 -10.45 8.00
CA ASN A 16 7.08 -11.49 7.28
C ASN A 16 6.16 -12.30 6.35
N ALA A 17 4.97 -11.78 6.07
CA ALA A 17 4.02 -12.48 5.21
C ALA A 17 4.42 -12.31 3.74
N SER A 18 4.07 -13.31 2.94
CA SER A 18 4.30 -13.36 1.51
C SER A 18 2.99 -13.21 0.74
N PHE A 19 3.07 -12.98 -0.57
CA PHE A 19 1.89 -12.89 -1.44
C PHE A 19 0.94 -14.10 -1.29
N GLU A 20 1.50 -15.30 -1.08
CA GLU A 20 0.72 -16.55 -0.89
C GLU A 20 -0.10 -16.57 0.41
N ASP A 21 0.23 -15.71 1.38
CA ASP A 21 -0.48 -15.60 2.66
C ASP A 21 -1.67 -14.62 2.59
N LEU A 22 -1.85 -13.94 1.46
CA LEU A 22 -2.96 -13.01 1.25
C LEU A 22 -4.26 -13.79 0.98
N PRO A 23 -5.39 -13.39 1.59
CA PRO A 23 -6.70 -14.00 1.34
C PRO A 23 -7.29 -13.48 0.04
N ILE A 24 -6.61 -13.71 -1.09
CA ILE A 24 -6.98 -13.22 -2.42
C ILE A 24 -7.14 -14.36 -3.41
N ASP A 25 -8.13 -14.23 -4.29
CA ASP A 25 -8.37 -15.17 -5.38
C ASP A 25 -8.28 -14.43 -6.71
N GLY A 26 -7.35 -14.84 -7.58
CA GLY A 26 -7.36 -14.46 -9.00
C GLY A 26 -6.57 -13.20 -9.39
N LEU A 27 -5.89 -12.54 -8.46
CA LEU A 27 -4.88 -11.52 -8.77
C LEU A 27 -3.48 -12.13 -8.76
N SER A 28 -2.57 -11.62 -9.60
CA SER A 28 -1.15 -12.00 -9.61
C SER A 28 -0.30 -11.02 -8.82
N GLU A 29 0.87 -11.48 -8.36
CA GLU A 29 1.84 -10.64 -7.63
C GLU A 29 2.26 -9.42 -8.45
N ASP A 30 2.45 -9.59 -9.77
CA ASP A 30 2.83 -8.52 -10.68
C ASP A 30 1.77 -7.43 -10.80
N GLU A 31 0.48 -7.78 -10.70
CA GLU A 31 -0.64 -6.82 -10.74
C GLU A 31 -0.75 -6.00 -9.45
N LEU A 32 -0.15 -6.47 -8.36
CA LEU A 32 -0.17 -5.79 -7.08
C LEU A 32 1.07 -4.96 -6.81
N LYS A 33 2.07 -4.96 -7.72
CA LYS A 33 3.31 -4.19 -7.51
C LYS A 33 3.04 -2.70 -7.47
N VAL A 34 3.41 -2.07 -6.37
CA VAL A 34 3.24 -0.63 -6.15
C VAL A 34 4.59 0.04 -5.96
N ALA A 35 4.81 1.13 -6.69
CA ALA A 35 5.91 2.05 -6.46
C ALA A 35 5.47 3.12 -5.44
N GLY A 36 6.01 3.08 -4.22
CA GLY A 36 5.73 4.12 -3.23
C GLY A 36 6.58 3.98 -1.98
N ALA A 37 7.13 5.11 -1.52
CA ALA A 37 8.15 5.13 -0.46
C ALA A 37 7.72 5.86 0.81
N GLU A 38 6.77 6.81 0.71
CA GLU A 38 6.41 7.63 1.86
C GLU A 38 5.33 6.98 2.72
N ARG A 39 5.65 6.84 3.99
CA ARG A 39 4.73 6.32 5.01
C ARG A 39 3.80 7.42 5.49
N PHE A 40 2.60 7.03 5.87
CA PHE A 40 1.65 7.90 6.54
C PHE A 40 1.07 7.23 7.77
N VAL A 41 0.38 8.01 8.60
CA VAL A 41 -0.42 7.50 9.71
C VAL A 41 -1.87 7.83 9.39
N PRO A 42 -2.81 6.88 9.55
CA PRO A 42 -4.22 7.17 9.30
C PRO A 42 -4.70 8.36 10.12
N TYR A 43 -5.66 9.11 9.56
CA TYR A 43 -6.13 10.36 10.15
C TYR A 43 -6.62 10.18 11.59
N GLN A 44 -6.24 11.12 12.47
CA GLN A 44 -6.53 11.09 13.92
C GLN A 44 -6.05 9.83 14.65
N MET A 45 -5.04 9.13 14.12
CA MET A 45 -4.40 8.01 14.79
C MET A 45 -2.94 8.35 15.14
N SER A 46 -2.42 7.71 16.18
CA SER A 46 -0.99 7.76 16.56
C SER A 46 -0.17 6.65 15.89
N GLY A 47 -0.85 5.71 15.24
CA GLY A 47 -0.32 4.53 14.57
C GLY A 47 -1.45 3.55 14.23
N PRO A 48 -1.18 2.51 13.43
CA PRO A 48 0.12 2.15 12.84
C PRO A 48 0.56 3.10 11.72
N LYS A 49 1.84 3.00 11.36
CA LYS A 49 2.36 3.59 10.12
C LYS A 49 1.97 2.66 8.98
N ILE A 50 1.42 3.23 7.92
CA ILE A 50 1.01 2.53 6.71
C ILE A 50 1.90 3.01 5.58
N TYR A 51 2.20 2.10 4.67
CA TYR A 51 2.96 2.38 3.47
C TYR A 51 2.19 1.96 2.21
N PRO A 52 2.44 2.65 1.08
CA PRO A 52 2.14 2.07 -0.22
C PRO A 52 2.83 0.72 -0.39
N GLY A 53 2.08 -0.28 -0.87
CA GLY A 53 2.49 -1.69 -0.93
C GLY A 53 1.98 -2.55 0.24
N ASP A 54 1.45 -1.93 1.30
CA ASP A 54 0.81 -2.67 2.40
C ASP A 54 -0.56 -3.18 1.95
N VAL A 55 -0.93 -4.37 2.42
CA VAL A 55 -2.29 -4.91 2.23
C VAL A 55 -3.05 -4.87 3.56
N LEU A 56 -4.24 -4.27 3.54
CA LEU A 56 -5.16 -4.24 4.66
C LEU A 56 -6.28 -5.24 4.43
N VAL A 57 -6.49 -6.10 5.42
CA VAL A 57 -7.60 -7.05 5.46
C VAL A 57 -8.47 -6.74 6.66
N GLY A 58 -9.76 -6.50 6.42
CA GLY A 58 -10.74 -6.31 7.48
C GLY A 58 -11.46 -7.61 7.79
N ILE A 59 -11.49 -7.98 9.07
CA ILE A 59 -12.14 -9.20 9.56
C ILE A 59 -13.29 -8.81 10.50
N VAL A 60 -14.46 -9.42 10.29
CA VAL A 60 -15.65 -9.31 11.16
C VAL A 60 -16.20 -10.70 11.39
N ASP A 61 -16.45 -11.04 12.65
CA ASP A 61 -16.97 -12.34 13.08
C ASP A 61 -16.17 -13.56 12.55
N GLY A 62 -14.91 -13.36 12.19
CA GLY A 62 -14.00 -14.38 11.66
C GLY A 62 -13.97 -14.49 10.12
N ASP A 63 -14.79 -13.71 9.42
CA ASP A 63 -14.83 -13.66 7.96
C ASP A 63 -14.13 -12.41 7.41
N VAL A 64 -13.54 -12.51 6.22
CA VAL A 64 -12.92 -11.38 5.51
C VAL A 64 -14.00 -10.52 4.87
N GLU A 65 -14.16 -9.29 5.35
CA GLU A 65 -15.10 -8.30 4.82
C GLU A 65 -14.51 -7.54 3.63
N PHE A 66 -13.22 -7.20 3.70
CA PHE A 66 -12.51 -6.52 2.62
C PHE A 66 -11.03 -6.87 2.63
N GLY A 67 -10.42 -6.83 1.45
CA GLY A 67 -8.98 -6.88 1.23
C GLY A 67 -8.60 -5.73 0.29
N GLU A 68 -7.69 -4.87 0.73
CA GLU A 68 -7.34 -3.64 0.03
C GLU A 68 -5.81 -3.45 0.03
N LEU A 69 -5.23 -3.33 -1.15
CA LEU A 69 -3.85 -2.91 -1.32
C LEU A 69 -3.75 -1.38 -1.24
N ILE A 70 -2.84 -0.85 -0.45
CA ILE A 70 -2.55 0.59 -0.42
C ILE A 70 -1.70 0.94 -1.63
N TYR A 71 -2.30 1.65 -2.58
CA TYR A 71 -1.64 2.05 -3.80
C TYR A 71 -0.86 3.36 -3.62
N ASP A 72 -1.49 4.37 -3.01
CA ASP A 72 -0.81 5.65 -2.77
C ASP A 72 -1.51 6.48 -1.68
N LYS A 73 -0.79 7.46 -1.13
CA LYS A 73 -1.35 8.51 -0.27
C LYS A 73 -1.32 9.84 -1.02
N ILE A 74 -2.48 10.45 -1.19
CA ILE A 74 -2.62 11.82 -1.71
C ILE A 74 -3.07 12.78 -0.61
N ASP A 75 -3.15 14.08 -0.87
CA ASP A 75 -3.38 15.08 0.18
C ASP A 75 -4.61 14.80 1.05
N ASP A 76 -5.77 14.51 0.44
CA ASP A 76 -7.07 14.38 1.14
C ASP A 76 -7.54 12.93 1.35
N GLY A 77 -6.74 11.94 0.96
CA GLY A 77 -7.16 10.54 1.02
C GLY A 77 -6.11 9.54 0.59
N VAL A 78 -6.53 8.28 0.50
CA VAL A 78 -5.71 7.13 0.15
C VAL A 78 -6.30 6.50 -1.11
N LEU A 79 -5.44 6.16 -2.07
CA LEU A 79 -5.80 5.31 -3.19
C LEU A 79 -5.58 3.87 -2.79
N VAL A 80 -6.60 3.04 -2.92
CA VAL A 80 -6.53 1.62 -2.63
C VAL A 80 -6.93 0.80 -3.85
N VAL A 81 -6.40 -0.41 -3.97
CA VAL A 81 -6.86 -1.40 -4.95
C VAL A 81 -7.65 -2.46 -4.21
N SER A 82 -8.91 -2.66 -4.57
CA SER A 82 -9.72 -3.74 -4.02
C SER A 82 -9.18 -5.08 -4.53
N LEU A 83 -8.81 -5.98 -3.63
CA LEU A 83 -8.29 -7.29 -4.00
C LEU A 83 -9.36 -8.22 -4.57
N ASN A 84 -10.63 -7.89 -4.37
CA ASN A 84 -11.75 -8.66 -4.91
C ASN A 84 -12.04 -8.31 -6.38
N THR A 85 -11.81 -7.05 -6.78
CA THR A 85 -12.17 -6.55 -8.11
C THR A 85 -10.98 -6.11 -8.96
N GLY A 86 -9.83 -5.84 -8.33
CA GLY A 86 -8.67 -5.22 -8.97
C GLY A 86 -8.86 -3.73 -9.29
N GLU A 87 -9.96 -3.12 -8.86
CA GLU A 87 -10.27 -1.72 -9.18
C GLU A 87 -9.60 -0.76 -8.19
N VAL A 88 -9.11 0.36 -8.72
CA VAL A 88 -8.54 1.45 -7.93
C VAL A 88 -9.67 2.34 -7.42
N GLU A 89 -9.71 2.56 -6.11
CA GLU A 89 -10.68 3.40 -5.43
C GLU A 89 -10.01 4.52 -4.65
N PHE A 90 -10.59 5.71 -4.72
CA PHE A 90 -10.21 6.83 -3.86
C PHE A 90 -11.05 6.82 -2.58
N ILE A 91 -10.37 6.91 -1.45
CA ILE A 91 -10.99 6.90 -0.13
C ILE A 91 -10.51 8.11 0.65
N SER A 92 -11.45 8.95 1.09
CA SER A 92 -11.10 10.10 1.93
C SER A 92 -10.46 9.66 3.25
N ASP A 93 -9.56 10.48 3.78
CA ASP A 93 -8.82 10.16 5.01
C ASP A 93 -9.74 9.79 6.19
N SER A 94 -10.88 10.47 6.31
CA SER A 94 -11.89 10.19 7.34
C SER A 94 -12.57 8.83 7.17
N GLN A 95 -12.79 8.38 5.93
CA GLN A 95 -13.38 7.07 5.63
C GLN A 95 -12.35 5.96 5.78
N PHE A 96 -11.11 6.22 5.37
CA PHE A 96 -10.01 5.28 5.53
C PHE A 96 -9.78 4.97 7.01
N ALA A 97 -9.68 6.01 7.86
CA ALA A 97 -9.49 5.84 9.30
C ALA A 97 -10.60 5.03 10.00
N ARG A 98 -11.85 5.05 9.50
CA ARG A 98 -12.97 4.29 10.10
C ARG A 98 -12.77 2.78 10.06
N ARG A 99 -11.98 2.25 9.12
CA ARG A 99 -11.69 0.81 9.00
C ARG A 99 -11.13 0.27 10.32
N PHE A 100 -10.16 0.98 10.88
CA PHE A 100 -9.45 0.62 12.11
C PHE A 100 -10.27 0.64 13.39
N TYR A 101 -11.49 1.20 13.37
CA TYR A 101 -12.39 1.23 14.53
C TYR A 101 -13.57 0.27 14.43
N SER A 102 -13.81 -0.29 13.24
CA SER A 102 -15.03 -1.05 12.94
C SER A 102 -14.77 -2.54 12.73
N HIS A 103 -13.52 -2.92 12.46
CA HIS A 103 -13.12 -4.29 12.12
C HIS A 103 -11.86 -4.65 12.93
N GLU A 104 -11.61 -5.95 13.07
CA GLU A 104 -10.25 -6.44 13.32
C GLU A 104 -9.45 -6.24 12.03
N ILE A 105 -8.31 -5.56 12.10
CA ILE A 105 -7.51 -5.23 10.91
C ILE A 105 -6.23 -6.04 10.89
N HIS A 106 -5.99 -6.76 9.80
CA HIS A 106 -4.72 -7.41 9.52
C HIS A 106 -3.98 -6.58 8.47
N ILE A 107 -2.76 -6.17 8.79
CA ILE A 107 -1.88 -5.43 7.91
C ILE A 107 -0.75 -6.35 7.51
N TYR A 108 -0.61 -6.57 6.22
CA TYR A 108 0.47 -7.31 5.63
C TYR A 108 1.47 -6.30 5.06
N ASP A 109 2.59 -6.15 5.75
CA ASP A 109 3.59 -5.11 5.48
C ASP A 109 4.50 -5.55 4.33
N ASP A 110 4.77 -4.62 3.41
CA ASP A 110 5.79 -4.77 2.36
C ASP A 110 5.61 -5.95 1.39
N ILE A 111 4.39 -6.46 1.20
CA ILE A 111 4.16 -7.63 0.33
C ILE A 111 4.34 -7.29 -1.14
N THR A 112 3.98 -6.08 -1.55
CA THR A 112 3.84 -5.76 -2.98
C THR A 112 4.73 -4.60 -3.42
N ARG A 113 5.74 -4.24 -2.62
CA ARG A 113 6.71 -3.26 -3.06
C ARG A 113 7.60 -3.83 -4.15
N GLU A 114 7.69 -3.09 -5.24
CA GLU A 114 8.73 -3.33 -6.23
C GLU A 114 10.09 -3.07 -5.56
N ALA A 115 10.93 -4.10 -5.46
CA ALA A 115 12.32 -3.90 -5.07
C ALA A 115 12.90 -2.87 -6.06
N PRO A 116 13.63 -1.84 -5.58
CA PRO A 116 14.22 -0.88 -6.52
C PRO A 116 15.09 -1.67 -7.50
N ASP A 117 14.75 -1.59 -8.78
CA ASP A 117 15.49 -2.28 -9.82
C ASP A 117 16.77 -1.48 -10.10
N TRP A 118 17.84 -1.78 -9.36
CA TRP A 118 19.16 -1.16 -9.55
C TRP A 118 19.90 -1.74 -10.77
N ASP A 119 19.28 -2.63 -11.54
CA ASP A 119 19.91 -3.38 -12.63
C ASP A 119 19.66 -2.78 -14.03
N THR A 120 19.26 -1.50 -14.12
CA THR A 120 19.38 -0.78 -15.39
C THR A 120 20.82 -0.30 -15.55
N GLU A 121 21.62 -1.03 -16.34
CA GLU A 121 22.92 -0.55 -16.84
C GLU A 121 22.77 0.90 -17.33
N PHE A 122 23.50 1.83 -16.72
CA PHE A 122 23.51 3.23 -17.11
C PHE A 122 23.99 3.37 -18.56
N LYS A 123 23.06 3.50 -19.51
CA LYS A 123 23.38 3.73 -20.92
C LYS A 123 23.71 5.21 -21.14
N GLN A 124 24.98 5.56 -20.95
CA GLN A 124 25.52 6.90 -21.22
C GLN A 124 25.17 7.44 -22.62
N SER A 125 24.87 6.55 -23.56
CA SER A 125 24.48 6.87 -24.95
C SER A 125 23.15 7.60 -25.10
N GLU A 126 22.26 7.58 -24.09
CA GLU A 126 20.94 8.21 -24.15
C GLU A 126 20.93 9.65 -23.60
N ILE A 127 22.07 10.14 -23.10
CA ILE A 127 22.21 11.54 -22.69
C ILE A 127 22.60 12.38 -23.91
N GLU A 128 21.60 12.80 -24.70
CA GLU A 128 21.79 13.88 -25.68
C GLU A 128 22.09 15.18 -24.92
N ARG A 129 23.34 15.64 -25.00
CA ARG A 129 23.71 16.97 -24.49
C ARG A 129 23.01 18.03 -25.37
N PRO A 130 22.28 18.99 -24.79
CA PRO A 130 21.66 20.03 -25.59
C PRO A 130 22.74 20.83 -26.34
N GLU A 131 22.58 20.95 -27.66
CA GLU A 131 23.47 21.75 -28.50
C GLU A 131 23.31 23.23 -28.15
N ILE A 132 24.41 23.87 -27.73
CA ILE A 132 24.45 25.30 -27.44
C ILE A 132 24.55 26.04 -28.78
N SER A 133 23.41 26.33 -29.42
CA SER A 133 23.36 27.27 -30.54
C SER A 133 23.53 28.69 -29.99
N ARG A 134 24.70 29.30 -30.23
CA ARG A 134 24.87 30.75 -30.03
C ARG A 134 24.20 31.48 -31.19
N ALA A 135 23.19 32.31 -30.87
CA ALA A 135 22.65 33.29 -31.81
C ALA A 135 23.77 34.22 -32.32
N ARG A 136 23.84 34.43 -33.63
CA ARG A 136 24.75 35.39 -34.27
C ARG A 136 24.29 36.82 -34.06
#